data_AF-A0A3R7KNB7-F1
#
_entry.id   AF-A0A3R7KNB7-F1
#
_cell.length_a   1.000
_cell.length_b   1.000
_cell.length_c   1.000
_cell.angle_alpha   90.00
_cell.angle_beta   90.00
_cell.angle_gamma   90.00
#
_symmetry.space_group_name_H-M   'P 1'
#
loop_
_entity.id
_entity.type
_entity.pdbx_description
1 polymer ?
#
loop_
_entity_poly.entity_id
_entity_poly.type
_entity_poly.pdbx_seq_one_letter_code
_entity_poly.pdbx_strand_id
1 'polypeptide(L)'
;MFDIVATARLRHGGAMGLVGRFAVRVSLVLKNGRMKNVCLRENEFSRGVLRRPCAAVGECAQGVCVCVCACGASSHGVLQLKMRAAFFFFFLGGGLLAAFRSSCKRLRERRRTRRMRAVVQRVLSGSVTVGDEVVGAVGRGVAVLVGVHRDDTVDDVNYIARKLLALRIWPSEDGAKTWDRCVRQVGGGILLISQFTLMHVLKGNKPDFHLAMGPEGASEMFQRLRDALAREYAEDRIATGRFQAYMRVNLVNDGPVTIVLDSRNGQ
;
A
#
# COMPACT_ATOMS: atom_id res chain seq x y z
N MET A 1 29.94 -2.61 -21.29
CA MET A 1 28.58 -2.28 -21.79
C MET A 1 28.04 -3.50 -22.52
N PHE A 2 27.25 -4.33 -21.86
CA PHE A 2 26.76 -5.61 -22.41
C PHE A 2 25.36 -5.41 -22.99
N ASP A 3 25.06 -6.00 -24.16
CA ASP A 3 23.68 -6.09 -24.66
C ASP A 3 23.10 -7.44 -24.21
N ILE A 4 22.00 -7.39 -23.48
CA ILE A 4 21.38 -8.58 -22.90
C ILE A 4 19.94 -8.66 -23.39
N VAL A 5 19.66 -9.71 -24.15
CA VAL A 5 18.32 -10.07 -24.61
C VAL A 5 17.84 -11.23 -23.74
N ALA A 6 16.93 -10.97 -22.81
CA ALA A 6 16.30 -12.00 -22.00
C ALA A 6 14.98 -12.44 -22.65
N THR A 7 14.90 -13.69 -23.11
CA THR A 7 13.69 -14.25 -23.72
C THR A 7 13.16 -15.37 -22.84
N ALA A 8 11.98 -15.18 -22.24
CA ALA A 8 11.30 -16.24 -21.51
C ALA A 8 10.43 -17.04 -22.49
N ARG A 9 10.61 -18.37 -22.56
CA ARG A 9 9.71 -19.27 -23.29
C ARG A 9 8.98 -20.17 -22.33
N LEU A 10 7.65 -20.13 -22.37
CA LEU A 10 6.79 -21.05 -21.64
C LEU A 10 6.66 -22.35 -22.46
N ARG A 11 6.93 -23.50 -21.85
CA ARG A 11 6.52 -24.80 -22.40
C ARG A 11 5.31 -25.29 -21.62
N HIS A 12 4.19 -25.46 -22.29
CA HIS A 12 3.07 -26.23 -21.74
C HIS A 12 3.32 -27.71 -22.04
N GLY A 13 3.49 -28.51 -20.99
CA GLY A 13 3.44 -29.97 -21.08
C GLY A 13 2.26 -30.48 -20.27
N GLY A 14 1.31 -31.13 -20.94
CA GLY A 14 0.28 -31.95 -20.30
C GLY A 14 -1.07 -31.27 -20.04
N ALA A 15 -2.12 -32.08 -20.14
CA ALA A 15 -3.54 -31.73 -20.22
C ALA A 15 -4.08 -30.83 -19.08
N MET A 16 -5.19 -30.14 -19.40
CA MET A 16 -6.00 -29.30 -18.52
C MET A 16 -6.06 -29.80 -17.07
N GLY A 17 -5.46 -29.06 -16.13
CA GLY A 17 -5.73 -29.23 -14.70
C GLY A 17 -4.57 -28.98 -13.74
N LEU A 18 -4.62 -27.82 -13.08
CA LEU A 18 -4.13 -27.53 -11.72
C LEU A 18 -2.64 -27.37 -11.36
N VAL A 19 -1.65 -27.90 -12.08
CA VAL A 19 -0.22 -27.62 -11.77
C VAL A 19 0.63 -27.60 -13.05
N GLY A 20 1.27 -26.46 -13.34
CA GLY A 20 2.21 -26.31 -14.46
C GLY A 20 3.63 -26.06 -13.96
N ARG A 21 4.61 -26.78 -14.51
CA ARG A 21 6.04 -26.49 -14.32
C ARG A 21 6.53 -25.59 -15.45
N PHE A 22 7.25 -24.52 -15.12
CA PHE A 22 7.93 -23.69 -16.10
C PHE A 22 9.43 -23.62 -15.78
N ALA A 23 10.25 -23.66 -16.82
CA ALA A 23 11.68 -23.40 -16.75
C ALA A 23 11.96 -22.03 -17.38
N VAL A 24 12.50 -21.10 -16.59
CA VAL A 24 12.99 -19.83 -17.13
C VAL A 24 14.43 -20.03 -17.54
N ARG A 25 14.67 -20.11 -18.85
CA ARG A 25 16.02 -20.14 -19.42
C ARG A 25 16.43 -18.70 -19.74
N VAL A 26 17.52 -18.24 -19.14
CA VAL A 26 18.11 -16.93 -19.44
C VAL A 26 19.39 -17.19 -20.24
N SER A 27 19.42 -16.71 -21.48
CA SER A 27 20.61 -16.77 -22.33
C SER A 27 21.35 -15.44 -22.23
N LEU A 28 22.61 -15.50 -21.81
CA LEU A 28 23.49 -14.34 -21.75
C LEU A 28 24.40 -14.38 -22.98
N VAL A 29 24.37 -13.32 -23.79
CA VAL A 29 25.29 -13.16 -24.93
C VAL A 29 26.42 -12.25 -24.49
N LEU A 30 27.64 -12.78 -24.49
CA LEU A 30 28.84 -12.01 -24.16
C LEU A 30 29.31 -11.24 -25.41
N LYS A 31 30.03 -10.12 -25.22
CA LYS A 31 30.55 -9.29 -26.33
C LYS A 31 31.42 -10.03 -27.35
N ASN A 32 31.96 -11.19 -26.99
CA ASN A 32 32.76 -12.05 -27.88
C ASN A 32 31.91 -13.07 -28.66
N GLY A 33 30.58 -12.90 -28.71
CA GLY A 33 29.66 -13.77 -29.45
C GLY A 33 29.38 -15.13 -28.80
N ARG A 34 30.00 -15.45 -27.65
CA ARG A 34 29.73 -16.71 -26.94
C ARG A 34 28.44 -16.61 -26.15
N MET A 35 27.50 -17.52 -26.43
CA MET A 35 26.27 -17.66 -25.66
C MET A 35 26.49 -18.58 -24.47
N LYS A 36 26.01 -18.16 -23.29
CA LYS A 36 25.97 -19.01 -22.10
C LYS A 36 24.55 -19.11 -21.59
N ASN A 37 24.04 -20.34 -21.52
CA ASN A 37 22.69 -20.63 -21.06
C ASN A 37 22.71 -20.89 -19.56
N VAL A 38 21.98 -20.07 -18.80
CA VAL A 38 21.80 -20.28 -17.37
C VAL A 38 20.37 -20.79 -17.16
N CYS A 39 20.25 -22.00 -16.62
CA CYS A 39 18.96 -22.61 -16.29
C CYS A 39 18.64 -22.29 -14.83
N LEU A 40 17.57 -21.53 -14.58
CA LEU A 40 17.07 -21.32 -13.22
C LEU A 40 16.17 -22.50 -12.85
N ARG A 41 16.43 -23.17 -11.72
CA ARG A 41 15.75 -24.42 -11.31
C ARG A 41 14.22 -24.33 -11.34
N GLU A 42 13.60 -25.48 -11.66
CA GLU A 42 12.15 -25.70 -11.76
C GLU A 42 11.41 -25.38 -10.46
N ASN A 43 10.24 -24.73 -10.57
CA ASN A 43 9.31 -24.53 -9.46
C ASN A 43 7.88 -24.89 -9.88
N GLU A 44 7.09 -25.42 -8.95
CA GLU A 44 5.68 -25.79 -9.13
C GLU A 44 4.72 -24.63 -8.83
N PHE A 45 3.62 -24.59 -9.56
CA PHE A 45 2.59 -23.55 -9.48
C PHE A 45 1.23 -24.18 -9.16
N SER A 46 0.44 -23.62 -8.25
CA SER A 46 -0.94 -24.05 -7.99
C SER A 46 -1.89 -22.85 -7.96
N ARG A 47 -2.95 -22.90 -8.80
CA ARG A 47 -4.06 -21.94 -8.87
C ARG A 47 -3.69 -20.46 -9.05
N GLY A 48 -3.03 -20.11 -10.15
CA GLY A 48 -3.00 -18.70 -10.61
C GLY A 48 -2.14 -17.72 -9.80
N VAL A 49 -1.55 -18.12 -8.67
CA VAL A 49 -0.85 -17.21 -7.75
C VAL A 49 0.57 -17.70 -7.46
N LEU A 50 1.57 -16.87 -7.81
CA LEU A 50 2.95 -17.05 -7.36
C LEU A 50 3.01 -16.84 -5.83
N ARG A 51 3.14 -17.93 -5.06
CA ARG A 51 3.20 -17.88 -3.59
C ARG A 51 4.51 -17.30 -3.02
N ARG A 52 5.54 -17.04 -3.83
CA ARG A 52 6.80 -16.40 -3.40
C ARG A 52 7.38 -15.50 -4.52
N PRO A 53 7.86 -14.27 -4.23
CA PRO A 53 8.64 -13.51 -5.20
C PRO A 53 9.97 -14.24 -5.45
N CYS A 54 10.26 -14.52 -6.72
CA CYS A 54 11.46 -15.22 -7.15
C CYS A 54 12.73 -14.48 -6.69
N ALA A 55 13.56 -15.14 -5.88
CA ALA A 55 14.99 -14.91 -5.84
C ALA A 55 15.64 -16.24 -6.24
N ALA A 56 15.91 -16.43 -7.53
CA ALA A 56 16.71 -17.55 -8.00
C ALA A 56 18.15 -17.06 -8.13
N VAL A 57 19.07 -17.70 -7.40
CA VAL A 57 20.52 -17.51 -7.54
C VAL A 57 21.02 -18.65 -8.43
N GLY A 58 21.45 -18.34 -9.65
CA GLY A 58 22.13 -19.31 -10.51
C GLY A 58 23.62 -19.40 -10.17
N GLU A 59 24.20 -20.59 -10.26
CA GLU A 59 25.62 -20.84 -9.98
C GLU A 59 26.58 -20.19 -10.98
N CYS A 60 27.76 -19.85 -10.47
CA CYS A 60 28.75 -18.98 -11.06
C CYS A 60 29.55 -19.62 -12.20
N ALA A 61 29.88 -18.80 -13.19
CA ALA A 61 31.16 -18.88 -13.86
C ALA A 61 31.72 -17.46 -14.01
N GLN A 62 32.96 -17.25 -13.54
CA GLN A 62 33.72 -15.99 -13.66
C GLN A 62 33.16 -14.78 -12.87
N GLY A 63 32.63 -15.01 -11.67
CA GLY A 63 32.47 -13.94 -10.67
C GLY A 63 31.31 -12.96 -10.87
N VAL A 64 30.36 -13.25 -11.76
CA VAL A 64 29.16 -12.43 -11.95
C VAL A 64 27.93 -13.14 -11.40
N CYS A 65 27.31 -12.58 -10.35
CA CYS A 65 26.01 -13.02 -9.85
C CYS A 65 24.89 -12.21 -10.50
N VAL A 66 23.94 -12.89 -11.16
CA VAL A 66 22.73 -12.26 -11.71
C VAL A 66 21.55 -12.67 -10.86
N CYS A 67 20.94 -11.68 -10.17
CA CYS A 67 19.72 -11.90 -9.39
C CYS A 67 18.53 -11.39 -10.20
N VAL A 68 17.65 -12.29 -10.60
CA VAL A 68 16.44 -11.96 -11.36
C VAL A 68 15.24 -12.00 -10.42
N CYS A 69 14.62 -10.83 -10.20
CA CYS A 69 13.38 -10.72 -9.45
C CYS A 69 12.22 -10.63 -10.46
N ALA A 70 11.50 -11.74 -10.63
CA ALA A 70 10.31 -11.80 -11.48
C ALA A 70 9.06 -11.57 -10.62
N CYS A 71 8.23 -10.59 -11.00
CA CYS A 71 6.91 -10.38 -10.42
C CYS A 71 5.95 -10.05 -11.56
N GLY A 72 4.93 -10.86 -11.76
CA GLY A 72 3.88 -10.66 -12.76
C GLY A 72 2.54 -11.15 -12.24
N ALA A 73 1.47 -10.45 -12.61
CA ALA A 73 0.10 -10.92 -12.44
C ALA A 73 -0.41 -11.43 -13.80
N SER A 74 -1.16 -12.52 -13.82
CA SER A 74 -1.75 -13.06 -15.04
C SER A 74 -3.16 -12.52 -15.24
N SER A 75 -3.41 -11.89 -16.38
CA SER A 75 -4.75 -11.79 -16.98
C SER A 75 -4.64 -12.25 -18.43
N HIS A 76 -5.38 -13.31 -18.80
CA HIS A 76 -5.46 -13.90 -20.14
C HIS A 76 -4.20 -14.59 -20.70
N GLY A 77 -3.58 -15.48 -19.93
CA GLY A 77 -2.67 -16.51 -20.48
C GLY A 77 -1.33 -16.03 -21.03
N VAL A 78 -1.04 -14.72 -21.02
CA VAL A 78 0.28 -14.17 -21.40
C VAL A 78 0.90 -13.48 -20.18
N LEU A 79 1.96 -14.08 -19.65
CA LEU A 79 2.70 -13.54 -18.51
C LEU A 79 3.76 -12.55 -19.01
N GLN A 80 3.44 -11.26 -19.02
CA GLN A 80 4.41 -10.19 -19.29
C GLN A 80 5.27 -9.94 -18.03
N LEU A 81 6.46 -10.55 -17.99
CA LEU A 81 7.46 -10.30 -16.94
C LEU A 81 8.19 -8.98 -17.23
N LYS A 82 7.94 -7.92 -16.46
CA LYS A 82 8.88 -6.80 -16.36
C LYS A 82 10.06 -7.21 -15.49
N MET A 83 11.12 -7.71 -16.12
CA MET A 83 12.39 -8.01 -15.45
C MET A 83 13.19 -6.71 -15.25
N ARG A 84 13.56 -6.40 -14.00
CA ARG A 84 14.64 -5.46 -13.71
C ARG A 84 15.83 -6.26 -13.19
N ALA A 85 16.90 -6.33 -13.96
CA ALA A 85 18.17 -6.89 -13.52
C ALA A 85 18.95 -5.80 -12.77
N ALA A 86 19.39 -6.09 -11.54
CA ALA A 86 20.38 -5.28 -10.84
C ALA A 86 21.71 -6.01 -10.90
N PHE A 87 22.72 -5.41 -11.53
CA PHE A 87 24.07 -5.95 -11.61
C PHE A 87 24.91 -5.42 -10.45
N PHE A 88 25.51 -6.32 -9.68
CA PHE A 88 26.54 -5.98 -8.70
C PHE A 88 27.86 -6.62 -9.16
N PHE A 89 28.86 -5.79 -9.48
CA PHE A 89 30.24 -6.24 -9.65
C PHE A 89 30.88 -6.40 -8.26
N PHE A 90 31.45 -7.56 -7.95
CA PHE A 90 32.11 -7.79 -6.66
C PHE A 90 33.46 -8.49 -6.81
N PHE A 91 34.48 -7.91 -6.19
CA PHE A 91 35.72 -8.58 -5.78
C PHE A 91 35.54 -9.15 -4.36
N LEU A 92 36.16 -10.30 -4.11
CA LEU A 92 35.94 -11.20 -2.96
C LEU A 92 36.14 -10.53 -1.58
N GLY A 93 35.15 -10.66 -0.69
CA GLY A 93 35.26 -10.33 0.74
C GLY A 93 34.01 -10.70 1.56
N GLY A 94 34.17 -11.51 2.61
CA GLY A 94 33.11 -12.22 3.37
C GLY A 94 32.09 -11.39 4.17
N GLY A 95 31.99 -10.07 4.00
CA GLY A 95 30.96 -9.23 4.65
C GLY A 95 29.57 -9.29 4.00
N LEU A 96 29.41 -10.08 2.92
CA LEU A 96 28.36 -9.92 1.92
C LEU A 96 26.98 -10.45 2.33
N LEU A 97 26.89 -11.49 3.18
CA LEU A 97 25.59 -12.05 3.57
C LEU A 97 24.75 -11.07 4.42
N ALA A 98 25.41 -10.27 5.26
CA ALA A 98 24.76 -9.25 6.09
C ALA A 98 24.32 -8.03 5.26
N ALA A 99 25.16 -7.58 4.31
CA ALA A 99 24.82 -6.50 3.38
C ALA A 99 23.68 -6.88 2.43
N PHE A 100 23.62 -8.14 1.97
CA PHE A 100 22.56 -8.66 1.11
C PHE A 100 21.20 -8.74 1.83
N ARG A 101 21.17 -9.26 3.08
CA ARG A 101 19.97 -9.23 3.92
C ARG A 101 19.49 -7.80 4.20
N SER A 102 20.42 -6.87 4.45
CA SER A 102 20.12 -5.45 4.65
C SER A 102 19.49 -4.82 3.40
N SER A 103 20.01 -5.13 2.20
CA SER A 103 19.53 -4.58 0.93
C SER A 103 18.15 -5.15 0.53
N CYS A 104 17.92 -6.46 0.72
CA CYS A 104 16.59 -7.06 0.53
C CYS A 104 15.55 -6.56 1.54
N LYS A 105 15.93 -6.33 2.81
CA LYS A 105 15.06 -5.71 3.83
C LYS A 105 14.68 -4.28 3.45
N ARG A 106 15.66 -3.48 2.97
CA ARG A 106 15.47 -2.12 2.45
C ARG A 106 14.55 -2.07 1.23
N LEU A 107 14.63 -3.06 0.34
CA LEU A 107 13.75 -3.19 -0.83
C LEU A 107 12.32 -3.66 -0.45
N ARG A 108 12.16 -4.47 0.61
CA ARG A 108 10.85 -4.84 1.19
C ARG A 108 10.20 -3.67 1.92
N GLU A 109 10.97 -2.88 2.68
CA GLU A 109 10.48 -1.67 3.38
C GLU A 109 10.14 -0.54 2.41
N ARG A 110 10.93 -0.36 1.32
CA ARG A 110 10.62 0.60 0.25
C ARG A 110 9.28 0.34 -0.48
N ARG A 111 8.71 -0.87 -0.41
CA ARG A 111 7.41 -1.19 -1.02
C ARG A 111 6.20 -0.92 -0.14
N ARG A 112 6.37 -0.67 1.17
CA ARG A 112 5.32 -0.08 2.01
C ARG A 112 5.40 1.44 1.95
N THR A 113 5.31 1.98 0.74
CA THR A 113 5.08 3.41 0.56
C THR A 113 3.64 3.62 1.04
N ARG A 114 3.51 4.11 2.29
CA ARG A 114 2.24 4.41 2.96
C ARG A 114 1.58 5.49 2.11
N ARG A 115 0.40 5.23 1.55
CA ARG A 115 -0.38 6.24 0.83
C ARG A 115 -1.35 6.92 1.81
N MET A 116 -2.30 7.68 1.32
CA MET A 116 -3.34 8.34 2.11
C MET A 116 -3.85 7.40 3.20
N ARG A 117 -3.75 7.87 4.44
CA ARG A 117 -4.11 7.11 5.63
C ARG A 117 -5.25 7.79 6.35
N ALA A 118 -6.20 6.98 6.79
CA ALA A 118 -7.25 7.42 7.68
C ALA A 118 -7.25 6.55 8.95
N VAL A 119 -7.20 7.17 10.12
CA VAL A 119 -7.52 6.50 11.38
C VAL A 119 -8.96 6.83 11.71
N VAL A 120 -9.82 5.82 11.62
CA VAL A 120 -11.26 5.91 11.80
C VAL A 120 -11.61 5.42 13.18
N GLN A 121 -12.28 6.26 13.97
CA GLN A 121 -12.72 5.95 15.32
C GLN A 121 -14.24 6.06 15.39
N ARG A 122 -14.90 5.01 15.89
CA ARG A 122 -16.35 5.06 16.14
C ARG A 122 -16.61 5.90 17.38
N VAL A 123 -17.53 6.85 17.29
CA VAL A 123 -17.79 7.80 18.38
C VAL A 123 -19.29 7.93 18.68
N LEU A 124 -19.61 8.13 19.96
CA LEU A 124 -20.93 8.60 20.41
C LEU A 124 -21.09 10.10 20.13
N SER A 125 -19.99 10.84 20.23
CA SER A 125 -19.88 12.25 19.88
C SER A 125 -18.43 12.63 19.65
N GLY A 126 -18.19 13.62 18.77
CA GLY A 126 -16.87 14.20 18.56
C GLY A 126 -16.96 15.69 18.26
N SER A 127 -15.99 16.47 18.72
CA SER A 127 -15.92 17.91 18.42
C SER A 127 -14.48 18.40 18.27
N VAL A 128 -14.34 19.49 17.52
CA VAL A 128 -13.09 20.22 17.32
C VAL A 128 -13.27 21.65 17.77
N THR A 129 -12.36 22.10 18.64
CA THR A 129 -12.33 23.47 19.15
C THR A 129 -11.03 24.16 18.74
N VAL A 130 -11.12 25.40 18.26
CA VAL A 130 -9.98 26.27 17.93
C VAL A 130 -10.11 27.53 18.77
N GLY A 131 -9.11 27.82 19.61
CA GLY A 131 -9.31 28.81 20.68
C GLY A 131 -10.46 28.34 21.57
N ASP A 132 -11.51 29.17 21.71
CA ASP A 132 -12.72 28.86 22.49
C ASP A 132 -13.96 28.59 21.61
N GLU A 133 -13.78 28.52 20.28
CA GLU A 133 -14.85 28.29 19.31
C GLU A 133 -14.91 26.82 18.89
N VAL A 134 -16.11 26.22 18.93
CA VAL A 134 -16.35 24.89 18.34
C VAL A 134 -16.55 25.05 16.83
N VAL A 135 -15.59 24.59 16.05
CA VAL A 135 -15.57 24.77 14.58
C VAL A 135 -16.20 23.59 13.84
N GLY A 136 -16.39 22.46 14.52
CA GLY A 136 -17.02 21.28 13.95
C GLY A 136 -17.39 20.28 15.03
N ALA A 137 -18.56 19.68 14.90
CA ALA A 137 -19.05 18.68 15.84
C ALA A 137 -19.93 17.65 15.14
N VAL A 138 -19.94 16.43 15.68
CA VAL A 138 -20.82 15.34 15.27
C VAL A 138 -21.37 14.64 16.51
N GLY A 139 -22.60 14.15 16.41
CA GLY A 139 -23.15 13.18 17.36
C GLY A 139 -22.61 11.77 17.05
N ARG A 140 -23.50 10.78 17.10
CA ARG A 140 -23.17 9.39 16.77
C ARG A 140 -22.56 9.31 15.36
N GLY A 141 -21.42 8.64 15.22
CA GLY A 141 -20.74 8.59 13.93
C GLY A 141 -19.29 8.12 13.99
N VAL A 142 -18.46 8.70 13.14
CA VAL A 142 -17.01 8.47 13.12
C VAL A 142 -16.23 9.78 13.19
N ALA A 143 -15.14 9.76 13.96
CA ALA A 143 -14.07 10.74 13.85
C ALA A 143 -12.94 10.14 13.01
N VAL A 144 -12.41 10.92 12.07
CA VAL A 144 -11.46 10.44 11.08
C VAL A 144 -10.25 11.38 11.03
N LEU A 145 -9.10 10.87 11.48
CA LEU A 145 -7.82 11.55 11.32
C LEU A 145 -7.24 11.19 9.95
N VAL A 146 -7.01 12.18 9.09
CA VAL A 146 -6.59 11.99 7.70
C VAL A 146 -5.17 12.49 7.48
N GLY A 147 -4.26 11.59 7.08
CA GLY A 147 -2.90 11.92 6.67
C GLY A 147 -2.74 11.76 5.17
N VAL A 148 -2.23 12.80 4.51
CA VAL A 148 -1.97 12.82 3.06
C VAL A 148 -0.47 12.66 2.82
N HIS A 149 -0.10 11.64 2.07
CA HIS A 149 1.27 11.39 1.61
C HIS A 149 1.59 12.28 0.41
N ARG A 150 2.82 12.76 0.29
CA ARG A 150 3.27 13.68 -0.79
C ARG A 150 3.06 13.20 -2.22
N ASP A 151 2.87 11.89 -2.40
CA ASP A 151 2.70 11.25 -3.71
C ASP A 151 1.23 10.86 -3.96
N ASP A 152 0.31 11.13 -3.02
CA ASP A 152 -1.10 10.76 -3.14
C ASP A 152 -1.76 11.46 -4.32
N THR A 153 -2.73 10.76 -4.93
CA THR A 153 -3.49 11.25 -6.07
C THR A 153 -4.98 11.30 -5.74
N VAL A 154 -5.78 11.81 -6.68
CA VAL A 154 -7.24 11.82 -6.59
C VAL A 154 -7.82 10.40 -6.47
N ASP A 155 -7.14 9.38 -6.99
CA ASP A 155 -7.58 7.98 -6.84
C ASP A 155 -7.50 7.52 -5.39
N ASP A 156 -6.50 7.99 -4.63
CA ASP A 156 -6.34 7.69 -3.22
C ASP A 156 -7.47 8.33 -2.40
N VAL A 157 -7.83 9.58 -2.72
CA VAL A 157 -8.99 10.29 -2.14
C VAL A 157 -10.27 9.50 -2.38
N ASN A 158 -10.55 9.13 -3.63
CA ASN A 158 -11.75 8.41 -4.02
C ASN A 158 -11.83 7.03 -3.35
N TYR A 159 -10.69 6.35 -3.21
CA TYR A 159 -10.62 5.07 -2.49
C TYR A 159 -11.00 5.23 -1.01
N ILE A 160 -10.40 6.20 -0.33
CA ILE A 160 -10.66 6.44 1.09
C ILE A 160 -12.11 6.85 1.33
N ALA A 161 -12.66 7.74 0.50
CA ALA A 161 -14.07 8.14 0.58
C ALA A 161 -15.01 6.92 0.50
N ARG A 162 -14.86 6.09 -0.54
CA ARG A 162 -15.67 4.86 -0.70
C ARG A 162 -15.51 3.92 0.48
N LYS A 163 -14.29 3.72 0.97
CA LYS A 163 -14.03 2.82 2.11
C LYS A 163 -14.65 3.34 3.40
N LEU A 164 -14.59 4.64 3.68
CA LEU A 164 -15.22 5.25 4.84
C LEU A 164 -16.74 5.03 4.84
N LEU A 165 -17.40 5.27 3.71
CA LEU A 165 -18.86 5.13 3.58
C LEU A 165 -19.34 3.67 3.55
N ALA A 166 -18.46 2.73 3.21
CA ALA A 166 -18.75 1.30 3.17
C ALA A 166 -18.29 0.54 4.43
N LEU A 167 -17.53 1.18 5.33
CA LEU A 167 -16.95 0.53 6.49
C LEU A 167 -18.04 0.08 7.47
N ARG A 168 -18.17 -1.23 7.67
CA ARG A 168 -19.22 -1.85 8.51
C ARG A 168 -18.71 -2.02 9.94
N ILE A 169 -18.97 -1.03 10.80
CA ILE A 169 -18.44 -0.96 12.17
C ILE A 169 -19.52 -0.86 13.25
N TRP A 170 -20.80 -0.97 12.88
CA TRP A 170 -21.91 -1.08 13.80
C TRP A 170 -22.58 -2.46 13.70
N PRO A 171 -23.22 -2.93 14.78
CA PRO A 171 -24.00 -4.16 14.73
C PRO A 171 -25.23 -3.99 13.83
N SER A 172 -25.79 -5.13 13.38
CA SER A 172 -27.10 -5.18 12.75
C SER A 172 -28.18 -4.65 13.70
N GLU A 173 -29.35 -4.35 13.16
CA GLU A 173 -30.45 -3.78 13.94
C GLU A 173 -31.00 -4.73 15.01
N ASP A 174 -31.04 -6.03 14.69
CA ASP A 174 -31.38 -7.12 15.60
C ASP A 174 -30.24 -7.53 16.55
N GLY A 175 -29.05 -6.93 16.41
CA GLY A 175 -27.86 -7.27 17.18
C GLY A 175 -27.21 -8.62 16.84
N ALA A 176 -27.75 -9.39 15.90
CA ALA A 176 -27.28 -10.73 15.56
C ALA A 176 -25.86 -10.73 14.95
N LYS A 177 -25.48 -9.67 14.23
CA LYS A 177 -24.16 -9.50 13.62
C LYS A 177 -23.47 -8.29 14.24
N THR A 178 -22.27 -8.48 14.79
CA THR A 178 -21.50 -7.40 15.43
C THR A 178 -20.89 -6.40 14.44
N TRP A 179 -20.69 -6.80 13.17
CA TRP A 179 -20.03 -6.02 12.12
C TRP A 179 -20.86 -6.00 10.83
N ASP A 180 -21.87 -5.13 10.76
CA ASP A 180 -22.88 -5.23 9.70
C ASP A 180 -23.33 -3.88 9.12
N ARG A 181 -23.38 -2.81 9.90
CA ARG A 181 -23.85 -1.51 9.40
C ARG A 181 -22.71 -0.52 9.21
N CYS A 182 -22.78 0.27 8.15
CA CYS A 182 -21.88 1.39 7.90
C CYS A 182 -22.47 2.72 8.39
N VAL A 183 -21.68 3.80 8.32
CA VAL A 183 -22.05 5.12 8.84
C VAL A 183 -23.35 5.65 8.24
N ARG A 184 -23.56 5.38 6.94
CA ARG A 184 -24.78 5.78 6.23
C ARG A 184 -26.02 5.06 6.76
N GLN A 185 -25.90 3.75 7.01
CA GLN A 185 -27.00 2.91 7.48
C GLN A 185 -27.40 3.21 8.92
N VAL A 186 -26.53 3.82 9.73
CA VAL A 186 -26.86 4.28 11.09
C VAL A 186 -27.20 5.77 11.16
N GLY A 187 -27.23 6.48 10.01
CA GLY A 187 -27.46 7.92 9.95
C GLY A 187 -26.41 8.75 10.69
N GLY A 188 -25.18 8.24 10.83
CA GLY A 188 -24.14 8.85 11.65
C GLY A 188 -23.41 10.01 10.96
N GLY A 189 -22.81 10.89 11.75
CA GLY A 189 -21.94 11.96 11.24
C GLY A 189 -20.51 11.50 10.96
N ILE A 190 -19.78 12.27 10.16
CA ILE A 190 -18.35 12.09 9.89
C ILE A 190 -17.63 13.38 10.27
N LEU A 191 -16.73 13.31 11.25
CA LEU A 191 -15.85 14.43 11.63
C LEU A 191 -14.46 14.20 11.02
N LEU A 192 -14.11 14.98 9.98
CA LEU A 192 -12.82 14.91 9.31
C LEU A 192 -11.82 15.88 9.95
N ILE A 193 -10.63 15.38 10.27
CA ILE A 193 -9.56 16.15 10.90
C ILE A 193 -8.27 15.87 10.15
N SER A 194 -7.64 16.91 9.61
CA SER A 194 -6.33 16.80 8.97
C SER A 194 -5.26 16.45 10.00
N GLN A 195 -4.50 15.38 9.75
CA GLN A 195 -3.51 14.82 10.67
C GLN A 195 -2.24 14.36 9.92
N PHE A 196 -1.37 15.32 9.56
CA PHE A 196 -0.13 15.02 8.84
C PHE A 196 0.82 14.09 9.62
N THR A 197 0.72 14.04 10.95
CA THR A 197 1.59 13.19 11.79
C THR A 197 1.38 11.70 11.58
N LEU A 198 0.29 11.29 10.91
CA LEU A 198 0.10 9.93 10.45
C LEU A 198 1.16 9.50 9.41
N MET A 199 1.76 10.47 8.72
CA MET A 199 2.85 10.30 7.74
C MET A 199 4.24 10.38 8.40
N HIS A 200 4.36 9.87 9.63
CA HIS A 200 5.65 9.81 10.33
C HIS A 200 6.53 8.65 9.86
N VAL A 201 7.83 8.89 9.96
CA VAL A 201 8.90 7.90 10.00
C VAL A 201 9.68 8.15 11.29
N LEU A 202 9.92 7.13 12.09
CA LEU A 202 10.70 7.28 13.32
C LEU A 202 12.20 7.14 13.00
N LYS A 203 12.98 8.19 13.34
CA LYS A 203 14.45 8.17 13.37
C LYS A 203 14.87 8.02 14.83
N GLY A 204 15.05 6.78 15.27
CA GLY A 204 15.10 6.46 16.71
C GLY A 204 13.75 6.77 17.33
N ASN A 205 13.72 7.65 18.33
CA ASN A 205 12.48 8.10 18.99
C ASN A 205 11.91 9.40 18.41
N LYS A 206 12.64 10.07 17.51
CA LYS A 206 12.20 11.34 16.91
C LYS A 206 11.33 11.07 15.68
N PRO A 207 10.10 11.60 15.63
CA PRO A 207 9.29 11.53 14.41
C PRO A 207 9.82 12.50 13.35
N ASP A 208 9.83 12.02 12.12
CA ASP A 208 10.18 12.76 10.91
C ASP A 208 9.01 12.65 9.91
N PHE A 209 8.62 13.76 9.28
CA PHE A 209 7.41 13.86 8.46
C PHE A 209 7.70 14.15 6.98
N HIS A 210 8.90 13.84 6.47
CA HIS A 210 9.27 14.08 5.06
C HIS A 210 8.40 13.37 4.00
N LEU A 211 7.52 12.47 4.43
CA LEU A 211 6.56 11.77 3.57
C LEU A 211 5.20 12.49 3.50
N ALA A 212 4.91 13.42 4.42
CA ALA A 212 3.69 14.20 4.38
C ALA A 212 3.68 15.12 3.15
N MET A 213 2.50 15.30 2.55
CA MET A 213 2.30 16.32 1.52
C MET A 213 2.47 17.72 2.13
N GLY A 214 2.99 18.66 1.33
CA GLY A 214 3.08 20.06 1.73
C GLY A 214 1.70 20.68 2.01
N PRO A 215 1.62 21.79 2.77
CA PRO A 215 0.35 22.30 3.28
C PRO A 215 -0.70 22.63 2.21
N GLU A 216 -0.29 23.27 1.11
CA GLU A 216 -1.18 23.66 0.02
C GLU A 216 -1.82 22.43 -0.64
N GLY A 217 -1.01 21.47 -1.10
CA GLY A 217 -1.50 20.23 -1.70
C GLY A 217 -2.30 19.38 -0.71
N ALA A 218 -1.89 19.34 0.56
CA ALA A 218 -2.61 18.60 1.59
C ALA A 218 -4.00 19.21 1.87
N SER A 219 -4.11 20.54 1.89
CA SER A 219 -5.39 21.25 2.01
C SER A 219 -6.30 20.93 0.82
N GLU A 220 -5.76 20.96 -0.40
CA GLU A 220 -6.50 20.62 -1.62
C GLU A 220 -7.01 19.17 -1.58
N MET A 221 -6.15 18.20 -1.26
CA MET A 221 -6.53 16.78 -1.16
C MET A 221 -7.55 16.54 -0.05
N PHE A 222 -7.43 17.24 1.08
CA PHE A 222 -8.39 17.16 2.18
C PHE A 222 -9.76 17.72 1.78
N GLN A 223 -9.81 18.86 1.10
CA GLN A 223 -11.04 19.43 0.55
C GLN A 223 -11.69 18.49 -0.46
N ARG A 224 -10.91 17.92 -1.39
CA ARG A 224 -11.40 16.91 -2.33
C ARG A 224 -12.01 15.69 -1.63
N LEU A 225 -11.43 15.25 -0.51
CA LEU A 225 -11.98 14.16 0.29
C LEU A 225 -13.32 14.54 0.94
N ARG A 226 -13.39 15.73 1.56
CA ARG A 226 -14.63 16.26 2.12
C ARG A 226 -15.72 16.31 1.04
N ASP A 227 -15.42 16.88 -0.12
CA ASP A 227 -16.38 17.07 -1.21
C ASP A 227 -16.84 15.73 -1.81
N ALA A 228 -15.94 14.75 -1.89
CA ALA A 228 -16.32 13.39 -2.30
C ALA A 228 -17.29 12.74 -1.30
N LEU A 229 -17.03 12.90 0.00
CA LEU A 229 -17.91 12.37 1.05
C LEU A 229 -19.26 13.09 1.08
N ALA A 230 -19.28 14.42 0.97
CA ALA A 230 -20.50 15.20 0.94
C ALA A 230 -21.39 14.84 -0.26
N ARG A 231 -20.78 14.68 -1.45
CA ARG A 231 -21.47 14.26 -2.68
C ARG A 231 -22.04 12.83 -2.58
N GLU A 232 -21.30 11.89 -2.02
CA GLU A 232 -21.73 10.48 -1.93
C GLU A 232 -22.60 10.17 -0.69
N TYR A 233 -22.66 11.07 0.29
CA TYR A 233 -23.44 10.91 1.50
C TYR A 233 -24.45 12.05 1.69
N ALA A 234 -24.03 13.15 2.33
CA ALA A 234 -24.79 14.39 2.47
C ALA A 234 -23.90 15.47 3.12
N GLU A 235 -24.05 16.73 2.71
CA GLU A 235 -23.27 17.86 3.23
C GLU A 235 -23.43 18.04 4.75
N ASP A 236 -24.66 17.95 5.26
CA ASP A 236 -25.01 18.12 6.68
C ASP A 236 -24.45 17.00 7.60
N ARG A 237 -23.91 15.94 7.01
CA ARG A 237 -23.32 14.81 7.74
C ARG A 237 -21.82 14.91 7.87
N ILE A 238 -21.17 15.87 7.21
CA ILE A 238 -19.71 16.02 7.22
C ILE A 238 -19.33 17.29 7.99
N ALA A 239 -18.71 17.10 9.15
CA ALA A 239 -18.07 18.18 9.89
C ALA A 239 -16.56 18.14 9.67
N THR A 240 -15.90 19.30 9.79
CA THR A 240 -14.44 19.40 9.64
C THR A 240 -13.82 20.25 10.75
N GLY A 241 -12.53 20.05 11.00
CA GLY A 241 -11.71 20.99 11.77
C GLY A 241 -11.26 22.20 10.93
N ARG A 242 -10.39 23.03 11.51
CA ARG A 242 -9.74 24.16 10.79
C ARG A 242 -8.32 23.77 10.40
N PHE A 243 -8.03 23.71 9.10
CA PHE A 243 -6.72 23.33 8.59
C PHE A 243 -5.63 24.30 9.09
N GLN A 244 -4.44 23.78 9.40
CA GLN A 244 -3.29 24.53 9.96
C GLN A 244 -3.55 25.31 11.27
N ALA A 245 -4.68 25.09 11.94
CA ALA A 245 -4.92 25.63 13.27
C ALA A 245 -4.51 24.63 14.36
N TYR A 246 -4.11 25.14 15.52
CA TYR A 246 -4.03 24.31 16.72
C TYR A 246 -5.45 23.95 17.17
N MET A 247 -5.73 22.65 17.22
CA MET A 247 -7.06 22.12 17.48
C MET A 247 -7.07 21.30 18.77
N ARG A 248 -8.09 21.49 19.60
CA ARG A 248 -8.47 20.56 20.66
C ARG A 248 -9.55 19.64 20.11
N VAL A 249 -9.29 18.34 20.10
CA VAL A 249 -10.22 17.33 19.59
C VAL A 249 -10.78 16.53 20.76
N ASN A 250 -12.08 16.64 21.00
CA ASN A 250 -12.78 15.88 22.04
C ASN A 250 -13.51 14.71 21.40
N LEU A 251 -13.23 13.49 21.84
CA LEU A 251 -13.83 12.27 21.31
C LEU A 251 -14.40 11.41 22.43
N VAL A 252 -15.66 11.02 22.29
CA VAL A 252 -16.27 9.98 23.13
C VAL A 252 -16.32 8.70 22.31
N ASN A 253 -15.28 7.89 22.42
CA ASN A 253 -15.17 6.64 21.64
C ASN A 253 -16.23 5.62 22.06
N ASP A 254 -16.90 5.04 21.06
CA ASP A 254 -17.91 4.01 21.20
C ASP A 254 -17.27 2.63 20.93
N GLY A 255 -16.98 1.87 21.99
CA GLY A 255 -16.43 0.50 21.90
C GLY A 255 -15.27 0.24 22.86
N PRO A 256 -14.05 0.78 22.61
CA PRO A 256 -13.67 1.59 21.45
C PRO A 256 -13.41 0.75 20.19
N VAL A 257 -13.87 1.23 19.04
CA VAL A 257 -13.54 0.67 17.72
C VAL A 257 -12.64 1.64 16.97
N THR A 258 -11.46 1.19 16.55
CA THR A 258 -10.50 1.98 15.77
C THR A 258 -9.98 1.17 14.58
N ILE A 259 -10.12 1.72 13.37
CA ILE A 259 -9.74 1.08 12.11
C ILE A 259 -8.76 1.99 11.37
N VAL A 260 -7.66 1.42 10.87
CA VAL A 260 -6.70 2.14 10.04
C VAL A 260 -6.91 1.76 8.58
N LEU A 261 -7.25 2.74 7.74
CA LEU A 261 -7.34 2.60 6.30
C LEU A 261 -6.07 3.15 5.65
N ASP A 262 -5.59 2.49 4.60
CA ASP A 262 -4.45 2.91 3.78
C ASP A 262 -4.82 2.62 2.33
N SER A 263 -4.78 3.63 1.46
CA SER A 263 -5.33 3.52 0.10
C SER A 263 -4.62 2.48 -0.78
N ARG A 264 -3.41 2.05 -0.38
CA ARG A 264 -2.67 1.00 -1.08
C ARG A 264 -2.98 -0.43 -0.67
N ASN A 265 -3.60 -0.65 0.50
CA ASN A 265 -3.92 -1.99 0.98
C ASN A 265 -5.13 -2.62 0.25
N GLY A 266 -5.73 -1.90 -0.70
CA GLY A 266 -6.86 -2.36 -1.53
C GLY A 266 -6.50 -2.87 -2.92
N GLN A 267 -5.22 -3.04 -3.24
CA GLN A 267 -4.73 -3.62 -4.50
C GLN A 267 -4.21 -5.05 -4.30
#